data_AF-D1PVG4-F1
#
_entry.id   AF-D1PVG4-F1
#
_cell.length_a   1.000
_cell.length_b   1.000
_cell.length_c   1.000
_cell.angle_alpha   90.00
_cell.angle_beta   90.00
_cell.angle_gamma   90.00
#
_symmetry.space_group_name_H-M   'P 1'
#
loop_
_entity.id
_entity.type
_entity.pdbx_description
1 polymer ?
#
loop_
_entity_poly.entity_id
_entity_poly.type
_entity_poly.pdbx_seq_one_letter_code
_entity_poly.pdbx_strand_id
1 'polypeptide(L)'
;MKKFKISNDKIAELSNAPLYEFPKYVTQVINLVNSNAGGTRPKVVGQMSELIKEFDGKTITEWIEWYSERYPNAVDNATEKIWDMYETMKGAFNAITKDMVENWVKDLVYGKTFCGLKFQTAIISAIANQLGKEWREANPEEEAKGIDGFIGEKPLQIKSTTYKLEARLSETINVPIVYYDKKKDGINIEYNPIDF
;
A
#
# COMPACT_ATOMS: atom_id res chain seq x y z
N MET A 1 -13.81 23.88 -26.57
CA MET A 1 -14.58 23.07 -25.59
C MET A 1 -14.70 23.82 -24.29
N LYS A 2 -15.90 23.90 -23.71
CA LYS A 2 -16.13 24.56 -22.41
C LYS A 2 -15.94 23.52 -21.30
N LYS A 3 -15.10 23.83 -20.30
CA LYS A 3 -14.92 23.02 -19.08
C LYS A 3 -15.41 23.83 -17.89
N PHE A 4 -16.19 23.21 -17.01
CA PHE A 4 -16.57 23.79 -15.73
C PHE A 4 -16.54 22.69 -14.65
N LYS A 5 -16.38 23.09 -13.39
CA LYS A 5 -16.32 22.20 -12.22
C LYS A 5 -17.55 22.48 -11.36
N ILE A 6 -18.23 21.43 -10.92
CA ILE A 6 -19.24 21.48 -9.87
C ILE A 6 -18.60 20.89 -8.60
N SER A 7 -18.82 21.51 -7.44
CA SER A 7 -18.37 20.97 -6.14
C SER A 7 -19.29 19.83 -5.68
N ASN A 8 -18.79 18.97 -4.80
CA ASN A 8 -19.62 17.90 -4.21
C ASN A 8 -20.81 18.49 -3.43
N ASP A 9 -20.60 19.59 -2.71
CA ASP A 9 -21.69 20.30 -1.99
C ASP A 9 -22.78 20.76 -2.95
N LYS A 10 -22.38 21.27 -4.13
CA LYS A 10 -23.34 21.69 -5.15
C LYS A 10 -24.05 20.51 -5.78
N ILE A 11 -23.40 19.35 -5.92
CA ILE A 11 -24.07 18.10 -6.35
C ILE A 11 -25.09 17.68 -5.31
N ALA A 12 -24.74 17.65 -4.02
CA ALA A 12 -25.65 17.30 -2.94
C ALA A 12 -26.87 18.23 -2.87
N GLU A 13 -26.63 19.55 -3.00
CA GLU A 13 -27.69 20.56 -3.08
C GLU A 13 -28.62 20.31 -4.28
N LEU A 14 -28.06 20.07 -5.48
CA LEU A 14 -28.84 19.78 -6.68
C LEU A 14 -29.60 18.45 -6.61
N SER A 15 -29.14 17.51 -5.79
CA SER A 15 -29.79 16.22 -5.54
C SER A 15 -30.75 16.23 -4.35
N ASN A 16 -30.93 17.38 -3.68
CA ASN A 16 -31.66 17.51 -2.42
C ASN A 16 -31.20 16.52 -1.32
N ALA A 17 -29.95 16.09 -1.36
CA ALA A 17 -29.42 15.12 -0.40
C ALA A 17 -29.25 15.77 0.99
N PRO A 18 -29.46 15.02 2.09
CA PRO A 18 -29.20 15.53 3.43
C PRO A 18 -27.73 15.91 3.59
N LEU A 19 -27.50 17.04 4.24
CA LEU A 19 -26.17 17.53 4.59
C LEU A 19 -25.84 17.12 6.03
N TYR A 20 -24.71 16.45 6.21
CA TYR A 20 -24.19 16.06 7.51
C TYR A 20 -22.89 16.81 7.75
N GLU A 21 -22.82 17.55 8.87
CA GLU A 21 -21.62 18.28 9.24
C GLU A 21 -20.66 17.39 10.03
N PHE A 22 -19.39 17.39 9.63
CA PHE A 22 -18.31 16.71 10.33
C PHE A 22 -17.22 17.71 10.69
N PRO A 23 -16.75 17.73 11.96
CA PRO A 23 -15.61 18.56 12.33
C PRO A 23 -14.36 18.19 11.53
N LYS A 24 -13.40 19.13 11.49
CA LYS A 24 -12.14 18.95 10.77
C LYS A 24 -11.46 17.63 11.22
N TYR A 25 -11.02 16.84 10.24
CA TYR A 25 -10.36 15.53 10.38
C TYR A 25 -11.25 14.37 10.86
N VAL A 26 -12.47 14.60 11.37
CA VAL A 26 -13.32 13.52 11.91
C VAL A 26 -13.66 12.47 10.84
N THR A 27 -14.00 12.88 9.63
CA THR A 27 -14.28 11.93 8.52
C THR A 27 -13.05 11.08 8.17
N GLN A 28 -11.82 11.62 8.30
CA GLN A 28 -10.60 10.83 8.06
C GLN A 28 -10.42 9.74 9.11
N VAL A 29 -10.73 10.05 10.37
CA VAL A 29 -10.72 9.07 11.47
C VAL A 29 -11.80 8.02 11.25
N ILE A 30 -13.05 8.42 10.95
CA ILE A 30 -14.15 7.47 10.69
C ILE A 30 -13.80 6.56 9.50
N ASN A 31 -13.21 7.10 8.42
CA ASN A 31 -12.80 6.30 7.27
C ASN A 31 -11.72 5.27 7.64
N LEU A 32 -10.72 5.66 8.44
CA LEU A 32 -9.69 4.74 8.94
C LEU A 32 -10.32 3.64 9.82
N VAL A 33 -11.19 4.02 10.75
CA VAL A 33 -11.90 3.07 11.62
C VAL A 33 -12.73 2.09 10.78
N ASN A 34 -13.55 2.60 9.85
CA ASN A 34 -14.37 1.78 8.98
C ASN A 34 -13.55 0.87 8.05
N SER A 35 -12.35 1.29 7.64
CA SER A 35 -11.46 0.44 6.83
C SER A 35 -11.03 -0.84 7.59
N ASN A 36 -10.84 -0.73 8.91
CA ASN A 36 -10.54 -1.85 9.79
C ASN A 36 -11.83 -2.62 10.15
N ALA A 37 -12.91 -1.92 10.48
CA ALA A 37 -14.17 -2.55 10.87
C ALA A 37 -14.84 -3.31 9.72
N GLY A 38 -14.76 -2.78 8.50
CA GLY A 38 -15.53 -3.24 7.35
C GLY A 38 -17.03 -3.01 7.53
N GLY A 39 -17.43 -1.91 8.18
CA GLY A 39 -18.81 -1.51 8.45
C GLY A 39 -19.65 -1.31 7.21
N THR A 40 -19.06 -0.75 6.16
CA THR A 40 -19.77 -0.46 4.89
C THR A 40 -19.47 -1.47 3.78
N ARG A 41 -19.04 -2.69 4.12
CA ARG A 41 -18.84 -3.74 3.10
C ARG A 41 -20.20 -4.16 2.51
N PRO A 42 -20.24 -4.69 1.28
CA PRO A 42 -21.50 -5.10 0.63
C PRO A 42 -22.33 -6.10 1.43
N LYS A 43 -21.68 -6.94 2.25
CA LYS A 43 -22.36 -7.88 3.15
C LYS A 43 -23.14 -7.22 4.31
N VAL A 44 -22.88 -5.94 4.60
CA VAL A 44 -23.51 -5.19 5.70
C VAL A 44 -24.55 -4.23 5.16
N VAL A 45 -24.16 -3.42 4.17
CA VAL A 45 -25.02 -2.35 3.62
C VAL A 45 -25.60 -2.68 2.24
N GLY A 46 -25.24 -3.81 1.64
CA GLY A 46 -25.56 -4.10 0.25
C GLY A 46 -24.57 -3.46 -0.73
N GLN A 47 -24.62 -3.88 -2.00
CA GLN A 47 -23.76 -3.37 -3.05
C GLN A 47 -24.36 -2.09 -3.65
N MET A 48 -23.98 -0.91 -3.14
CA MET A 48 -24.58 0.39 -3.52
C MET A 48 -24.63 0.64 -5.03
N SER A 49 -23.61 0.19 -5.78
CA SER A 49 -23.54 0.37 -7.25
C SER A 49 -24.59 -0.44 -8.00
N GLU A 50 -25.03 -1.58 -7.47
CA GLU A 50 -26.08 -2.39 -8.07
C GLU A 50 -27.45 -1.95 -7.57
N LEU A 51 -27.58 -1.69 -6.26
CA LEU A 51 -28.83 -1.24 -5.66
C LEU A 51 -29.36 0.07 -6.29
N ILE A 52 -28.48 1.03 -6.58
CA ILE A 52 -28.91 2.28 -7.22
C ILE A 52 -29.39 2.10 -8.67
N LYS A 53 -29.02 1.00 -9.35
CA LYS A 53 -29.51 0.67 -10.70
C LYS A 53 -30.88 -0.02 -10.65
N GLU A 54 -31.17 -0.72 -9.56
CA GLU A 54 -32.47 -1.36 -9.30
C GLU A 54 -33.53 -0.36 -8.85
N PHE A 55 -33.11 0.77 -8.28
CA PHE A 55 -34.00 1.83 -7.85
C PHE A 55 -34.54 2.65 -9.02
N ASP A 56 -35.86 2.69 -9.14
CA ASP A 56 -36.62 3.37 -10.19
C ASP A 56 -37.17 4.76 -9.79
N GLY A 57 -37.01 5.13 -8.51
CA GLY A 57 -37.38 6.43 -7.98
C GLY A 57 -36.44 7.55 -8.43
N LYS A 58 -36.79 8.79 -8.08
CA LYS A 58 -36.12 10.02 -8.57
C LYS A 58 -35.60 10.91 -7.45
N THR A 59 -36.05 10.69 -6.23
CA THR A 59 -35.75 11.56 -5.09
C THR A 59 -34.98 10.82 -4.00
N ILE A 60 -34.26 11.57 -3.18
CA ILE A 60 -33.56 11.00 -2.03
C ILE A 60 -34.52 10.39 -1.00
N THR A 61 -35.72 10.96 -0.84
CA THR A 61 -36.73 10.44 0.08
C THR A 61 -37.20 9.06 -0.36
N GLU A 62 -37.53 8.90 -1.64
CA GLU A 62 -37.89 7.60 -2.23
C GLU A 62 -36.73 6.60 -2.09
N TRP A 63 -35.48 7.04 -2.26
CA TRP A 63 -34.31 6.18 -2.08
C TRP A 63 -34.18 5.70 -0.63
N ILE A 64 -34.34 6.60 0.35
CA ILE A 64 -34.28 6.26 1.78
C ILE A 64 -35.37 5.25 2.13
N GLU A 65 -36.61 5.46 1.69
CA GLU A 65 -37.73 4.53 1.94
C GLU A 65 -37.46 3.16 1.29
N TRP A 66 -37.12 3.15 0.00
CA TRP A 66 -36.86 1.93 -0.78
C TRP A 66 -35.71 1.10 -0.21
N TYR A 67 -34.62 1.77 0.19
CA TYR A 67 -33.45 1.13 0.78
C TYR A 67 -33.75 0.62 2.18
N SER A 68 -34.41 1.42 3.02
CA SER A 68 -34.70 1.05 4.41
C SER A 68 -35.69 -0.11 4.51
N GLU A 69 -36.62 -0.25 3.56
CA GLU A 69 -37.51 -1.42 3.50
C GLU A 69 -36.74 -2.72 3.23
N ARG A 70 -35.73 -2.68 2.35
CA ARG A 70 -34.91 -3.85 1.97
C ARG A 70 -33.80 -4.16 2.96
N TYR A 71 -33.26 -3.11 3.59
CA TYR A 71 -32.11 -3.16 4.48
C TYR A 71 -32.39 -2.44 5.81
N PRO A 72 -33.42 -2.87 6.59
CA PRO A 72 -33.95 -2.10 7.72
C PRO A 72 -32.93 -1.82 8.82
N ASN A 73 -31.98 -2.72 9.03
CA ASN A 73 -30.97 -2.60 10.08
C ASN A 73 -29.57 -2.26 9.52
N ALA A 74 -29.42 -2.00 8.23
CA ALA A 74 -28.09 -1.89 7.63
C ALA A 74 -27.30 -0.66 8.14
N VAL A 75 -27.99 0.47 8.32
CA VAL A 75 -27.36 1.69 8.85
C VAL A 75 -26.94 1.48 10.30
N ASP A 76 -27.83 0.92 11.13
CA ASP A 76 -27.54 0.65 12.54
C ASP A 76 -26.41 -0.38 12.69
N ASN A 77 -26.48 -1.50 11.97
CA ASN A 77 -25.44 -2.53 11.99
C ASN A 77 -24.08 -1.99 11.52
N ALA A 78 -24.06 -1.14 10.49
CA ALA A 78 -22.83 -0.51 10.03
C ALA A 78 -22.30 0.47 11.09
N THR A 79 -23.19 1.24 11.72
CA THR A 79 -22.85 2.22 12.76
C THR A 79 -22.24 1.55 13.98
N GLU A 80 -22.90 0.54 14.55
CA GLU A 80 -22.40 -0.20 15.71
C GLU A 80 -21.05 -0.85 15.41
N LYS A 81 -20.91 -1.48 14.24
CA LYS A 81 -19.65 -2.11 13.84
C LYS A 81 -18.49 -1.12 13.70
N ILE A 82 -18.76 0.09 13.20
CA ILE A 82 -17.76 1.17 13.13
C ILE A 82 -17.48 1.71 14.54
N TRP A 83 -18.50 1.85 15.37
CA TRP A 83 -18.39 2.39 16.73
C TRP A 83 -17.57 1.49 17.66
N ASP A 84 -17.80 0.17 17.62
CA ASP A 84 -17.02 -0.82 18.37
C ASP A 84 -15.52 -0.75 18.02
N MET A 85 -15.23 -0.61 16.72
CA MET A 85 -13.85 -0.43 16.25
C MET A 85 -13.29 0.94 16.64
N TYR A 86 -14.12 1.98 16.68
CA TYR A 86 -13.71 3.30 17.14
C TYR A 86 -13.27 3.24 18.60
N GLU A 87 -14.04 2.64 19.51
CA GLU A 87 -13.64 2.52 20.92
C GLU A 87 -12.36 1.67 21.07
N THR A 88 -12.20 0.61 20.27
CA THR A 88 -10.96 -0.18 20.22
C THR A 88 -9.76 0.67 19.78
N MET A 89 -9.88 1.40 18.66
CA MET A 89 -8.82 2.25 18.11
C MET A 89 -8.53 3.46 19.00
N LYS A 90 -9.53 4.02 19.68
CA LYS A 90 -9.38 5.09 20.67
C LYS A 90 -8.48 4.64 21.81
N GLY A 91 -8.61 3.40 22.28
CA GLY A 91 -7.66 2.80 23.22
C GLY A 91 -6.23 2.80 22.68
N ALA A 92 -6.04 2.38 21.43
CA ALA A 92 -4.72 2.40 20.78
C ALA A 92 -4.16 3.82 20.59
N PHE A 93 -5.00 4.79 20.21
CA PHE A 93 -4.61 6.20 20.07
C PHE A 93 -4.17 6.80 21.41
N ASN A 94 -4.89 6.48 22.49
CA ASN A 94 -4.55 6.94 23.84
C ASN A 94 -3.23 6.32 24.36
N ALA A 95 -2.80 5.19 23.80
CA ALA A 95 -1.52 4.56 24.13
C ALA A 95 -0.32 5.17 23.38
N ILE A 96 -0.54 6.03 22.39
CA ILE A 96 0.55 6.64 21.60
C ILE A 96 1.32 7.62 22.46
N THR A 97 2.63 7.37 22.60
CA THR A 97 3.56 8.30 23.24
C THR A 97 4.42 9.01 22.20
N LYS A 98 5.00 10.16 22.57
CA LYS A 98 5.93 10.90 21.71
C LYS A 98 7.15 10.03 21.34
N ASP A 99 7.64 9.20 22.26
CA ASP A 99 8.78 8.32 22.03
C ASP A 99 8.49 7.25 20.98
N MET A 100 7.26 6.70 20.96
CA MET A 100 6.85 5.77 19.90
C MET A 100 6.84 6.44 18.52
N VAL A 101 6.37 7.69 18.45
CA VAL A 101 6.40 8.48 17.21
C VAL A 101 7.84 8.76 16.78
N GLU A 102 8.71 9.15 17.72
CA GLU A 102 10.13 9.36 17.43
C GLU A 102 10.81 8.08 16.94
N ASN A 103 10.54 6.94 17.58
CA ASN A 103 11.07 5.64 17.15
C ASN A 103 10.57 5.26 15.75
N TRP A 104 9.31 5.52 15.43
CA TRP A 104 8.78 5.29 14.09
C TRP A 104 9.47 6.17 13.03
N VAL A 105 9.75 7.43 13.35
CA VAL A 105 10.51 8.34 12.49
C VAL A 105 11.96 7.87 12.35
N LYS A 106 12.63 7.49 13.44
CA LYS A 106 14.00 6.96 13.42
C LYS A 106 14.09 5.68 12.58
N ASP A 107 13.12 4.77 12.69
CA ASP A 107 13.06 3.58 11.85
C ASP A 107 12.95 3.94 10.37
N LEU A 108 12.12 4.92 10.01
CA LEU A 108 12.05 5.39 8.63
C LEU A 108 13.37 6.01 8.15
N VAL A 109 13.93 6.94 8.93
CA VAL A 109 15.11 7.74 8.54
C VAL A 109 16.40 6.93 8.56
N TYR A 110 16.58 6.07 9.57
CA TYR A 110 17.81 5.31 9.75
C TYR A 110 17.66 3.88 9.24
N GLY A 111 16.66 3.13 9.73
CA GLY A 111 16.50 1.71 9.41
C GLY A 111 16.13 1.49 7.94
N LYS A 112 14.91 1.89 7.57
CA LYS A 112 14.35 1.66 6.23
C LYS A 112 15.14 2.35 5.13
N THR A 113 15.64 3.55 5.38
CA THR A 113 16.45 4.26 4.39
C THR A 113 17.80 3.59 4.19
N PHE A 114 18.54 3.27 5.26
CA PHE A 114 19.84 2.61 5.14
C PHE A 114 19.71 1.20 4.55
N CYS A 115 18.77 0.39 5.03
CA CYS A 115 18.51 -0.94 4.47
C CYS A 115 18.03 -0.87 3.02
N GLY A 116 17.28 0.17 2.65
CA GLY A 116 16.84 0.42 1.27
C GLY A 116 17.97 0.80 0.33
N LEU A 117 18.94 1.58 0.81
CA LEU A 117 20.10 2.05 0.04
C LEU A 117 21.24 1.02 -0.02
N LYS A 118 21.43 0.23 1.04
CA LYS A 118 22.42 -0.87 1.12
C LYS A 118 21.83 -2.24 0.76
N PHE A 119 20.71 -2.22 0.05
CA PHE A 119 19.98 -3.41 -0.34
C PHE A 119 20.81 -4.34 -1.24
N GLN A 120 21.58 -3.77 -2.17
CA GLN A 120 22.47 -4.53 -3.05
C GLN A 120 23.60 -5.20 -2.25
N THR A 121 24.20 -4.46 -1.33
CA THR A 121 25.22 -4.94 -0.39
C THR A 121 24.74 -6.15 0.41
N ALA A 122 23.52 -6.09 0.94
CA ALA A 122 22.95 -7.18 1.72
C ALA A 122 22.79 -8.47 0.89
N ILE A 123 22.37 -8.35 -0.36
CA ILE A 123 22.23 -9.49 -1.28
C ILE A 123 23.59 -10.08 -1.62
N ILE A 124 24.57 -9.25 -2.00
CA ILE A 124 25.93 -9.70 -2.33
C ILE A 124 26.54 -10.44 -1.14
N SER A 125 26.48 -9.83 0.04
CA SER A 125 27.01 -10.42 1.29
C SER A 125 26.33 -11.73 1.64
N ALA A 126 25.00 -11.83 1.51
CA ALA A 126 24.27 -13.07 1.80
C ALA A 126 24.71 -14.22 0.89
N ILE A 127 24.82 -13.97 -0.42
CA ILE A 127 25.28 -14.99 -1.39
C ILE A 127 26.73 -15.37 -1.12
N ALA A 128 27.61 -14.38 -0.92
CA ALA A 128 29.02 -14.61 -0.64
C ALA A 128 29.25 -15.46 0.61
N ASN A 129 28.52 -15.17 1.70
CA ASN A 129 28.56 -15.95 2.94
C ASN A 129 28.07 -17.38 2.73
N GLN A 130 27.01 -17.59 1.93
CA GLN A 130 26.52 -18.93 1.60
C GLN A 130 27.54 -19.74 0.78
N LEU A 131 28.33 -19.06 -0.07
CA LEU A 131 29.37 -19.67 -0.89
C LEU A 131 30.75 -19.74 -0.20
N GLY A 132 30.89 -19.16 1.01
CA GLY A 132 32.16 -19.06 1.72
C GLY A 132 33.22 -18.21 0.99
N LYS A 133 32.79 -17.18 0.26
CA LYS A 133 33.66 -16.31 -0.56
C LYS A 133 33.71 -14.90 0.03
N GLU A 134 34.81 -14.20 -0.23
CA GLU A 134 34.90 -12.76 0.03
C GLU A 134 34.03 -11.98 -0.96
N TRP A 135 33.67 -10.74 -0.62
CA TRP A 135 32.87 -9.89 -1.48
C TRP A 135 33.25 -8.42 -1.34
N ARG A 136 32.91 -7.63 -2.34
CA ARG A 136 33.02 -6.16 -2.31
C ARG A 136 31.93 -5.47 -3.11
N GLU A 137 31.63 -4.23 -2.74
CA GLU A 137 30.79 -3.34 -3.56
C GLU A 137 31.57 -2.93 -4.83
N ALA A 138 30.81 -2.59 -5.88
CA ALA A 138 31.37 -1.95 -7.05
C ALA A 138 31.79 -0.51 -6.71
N ASN A 139 32.84 -0.02 -7.36
CA ASN A 139 33.16 1.41 -7.32
C ASN A 139 32.33 2.18 -8.37
N PRO A 140 32.30 3.53 -8.34
CA PRO A 140 31.48 4.31 -9.27
C PRO A 140 31.75 4.06 -10.77
N GLU A 141 32.98 3.72 -11.14
CA GLU A 141 33.34 3.41 -12.53
C GLU A 141 32.85 2.02 -12.97
N GLU A 142 32.75 1.08 -12.02
CA GLU A 142 32.22 -0.27 -12.22
C GLU A 142 30.69 -0.26 -12.24
N GLU A 143 30.04 0.53 -11.37
CA GLU A 143 28.59 0.75 -11.39
C GLU A 143 28.12 1.37 -12.72
N ALA A 144 28.89 2.32 -13.27
CA ALA A 144 28.61 2.91 -14.58
C ALA A 144 28.68 1.88 -15.73
N LYS A 145 29.36 0.74 -15.53
CA LYS A 145 29.41 -0.40 -16.46
C LYS A 145 28.33 -1.46 -16.16
N GLY A 146 27.44 -1.18 -15.21
CA GLY A 146 26.37 -2.07 -14.80
C GLY A 146 26.78 -3.18 -13.85
N ILE A 147 27.89 -3.04 -13.12
CA ILE A 147 28.32 -4.00 -12.10
C ILE A 147 27.91 -3.45 -10.72
N ASP A 148 27.12 -4.19 -9.96
CA ASP A 148 26.67 -3.77 -8.62
C ASP A 148 27.60 -4.27 -7.51
N GLY A 149 28.40 -5.31 -7.78
CA GLY A 149 29.42 -5.79 -6.86
C GLY A 149 30.11 -7.06 -7.34
N PHE A 150 30.90 -7.65 -6.44
CA PHE A 150 31.72 -8.83 -6.72
C PHE A 150 31.60 -9.86 -5.62
N ILE A 151 31.57 -11.14 -6.01
CA ILE A 151 31.71 -12.30 -5.12
C ILE A 151 32.98 -13.04 -5.56
N GLY A 152 34.00 -13.04 -4.70
CA GLY A 152 35.37 -13.35 -5.09
C GLY A 152 35.85 -12.37 -6.17
N GLU A 153 36.33 -12.91 -7.29
CA GLU A 153 36.76 -12.12 -8.45
C GLU A 153 35.65 -11.89 -9.48
N LYS A 154 34.46 -12.48 -9.29
CA LYS A 154 33.41 -12.46 -10.32
C LYS A 154 32.42 -11.31 -10.10
N PRO A 155 32.18 -10.47 -11.12
CA PRO A 155 31.21 -9.39 -11.05
C PRO A 155 29.78 -9.92 -11.08
N LEU A 156 28.85 -9.19 -10.48
CA LEU A 156 27.42 -9.43 -10.61
C LEU A 156 26.61 -8.14 -10.76
N GLN A 157 25.39 -8.32 -11.26
CA GLN A 157 24.35 -7.30 -11.29
C GLN A 157 23.13 -7.79 -10.50
N ILE A 158 22.44 -6.90 -9.81
CA ILE A 158 21.28 -7.20 -8.96
C ILE A 158 20.06 -6.49 -9.53
N LYS A 159 19.09 -7.27 -10.02
CA LYS A 159 17.86 -6.73 -10.62
C LYS A 159 16.61 -7.27 -9.93
N SER A 160 15.53 -6.48 -9.91
CA SER A 160 14.26 -6.97 -9.41
C SER A 160 13.69 -8.03 -10.36
N THR A 161 12.92 -9.00 -9.85
CA THR A 161 12.24 -10.00 -10.68
C THR A 161 11.24 -9.39 -11.66
N THR A 162 10.72 -8.17 -11.39
CA THR A 162 9.89 -7.43 -12.36
C THR A 162 10.66 -7.07 -13.64
N TYR A 163 11.98 -6.84 -13.54
CA TYR A 163 12.81 -6.59 -14.72
C TYR A 163 12.91 -7.83 -15.63
N LYS A 164 12.86 -9.05 -15.06
CA LYS A 164 12.80 -10.32 -15.82
C LYS A 164 11.58 -10.36 -16.75
N LEU A 165 10.49 -9.68 -16.39
CA LEU A 165 9.26 -9.60 -17.19
C LEU A 165 9.34 -8.49 -18.26
N GLU A 166 10.10 -7.43 -18.01
CA GLU A 166 10.28 -6.28 -18.93
C GLU A 166 11.45 -6.45 -19.91
N ALA A 167 12.38 -7.38 -19.65
CA ALA A 167 13.57 -7.70 -20.47
C ALA A 167 13.28 -8.39 -21.82
N ARG A 168 12.15 -8.08 -22.46
CA ARG A 168 11.98 -8.23 -23.93
C ARG A 168 12.73 -7.13 -24.71
N LEU A 169 13.40 -6.21 -24.01
CA LEU A 169 14.18 -5.13 -24.59
C LEU A 169 15.69 -5.44 -24.48
N SER A 170 16.35 -5.27 -25.61
CA SER A 170 17.72 -5.65 -25.97
C SER A 170 18.82 -4.99 -25.13
N GLU A 171 19.29 -5.68 -24.09
CA GLU A 171 20.59 -5.40 -23.47
C GLU A 171 21.47 -6.66 -23.51
N THR A 172 22.68 -6.52 -24.03
CA THR A 172 23.70 -7.57 -23.97
C THR A 172 24.27 -7.60 -22.55
N ILE A 173 23.68 -8.43 -21.69
CA ILE A 173 24.12 -8.60 -20.31
C ILE A 173 25.36 -9.49 -20.30
N ASN A 174 26.53 -8.91 -19.98
CA ASN A 174 27.83 -9.61 -19.95
C ASN A 174 28.24 -10.13 -18.56
N VAL A 175 27.43 -9.91 -17.53
CA VAL A 175 27.71 -10.33 -16.15
C VAL A 175 26.56 -11.14 -15.56
N PRO A 176 26.83 -12.12 -14.68
CA PRO A 176 25.79 -12.86 -13.96
C PRO A 176 24.78 -11.93 -13.26
N ILE A 177 23.49 -12.18 -13.45
CA ILE A 177 22.41 -11.43 -12.79
C ILE A 177 21.87 -12.25 -11.62
N VAL A 178 21.82 -11.60 -10.45
CA VAL A 178 21.05 -12.03 -9.29
C VAL A 178 19.70 -11.32 -9.31
N TYR A 179 18.62 -12.10 -9.26
CA TYR A 179 17.27 -11.57 -9.20
C TYR A 179 16.75 -11.53 -7.77
N TYR A 180 16.01 -10.47 -7.42
CA TYR A 180 15.35 -10.37 -6.12
C TYR A 180 13.88 -9.97 -6.20
N ASP A 181 13.09 -10.44 -5.25
CA ASP A 181 11.68 -10.08 -5.07
C ASP A 181 11.42 -9.67 -3.62
N LYS A 182 11.01 -8.41 -3.42
CA LYS A 182 10.69 -7.87 -2.10
C LYS A 182 9.28 -8.32 -1.68
N LYS A 183 9.21 -9.12 -0.60
CA LYS A 183 7.96 -9.51 0.06
C LYS A 183 7.77 -8.71 1.35
N LYS A 184 6.58 -8.84 1.95
CA LYS A 184 6.25 -8.16 3.21
C LYS A 184 7.09 -8.66 4.39
N ASP A 185 7.57 -9.90 4.30
CA ASP A 185 8.28 -10.66 5.33
C ASP A 185 9.76 -10.89 5.01
N GLY A 186 10.26 -10.43 3.86
CA GLY A 186 11.66 -10.64 3.48
C GLY A 186 11.95 -10.42 2.01
N ILE A 187 13.05 -11.00 1.55
CA ILE A 187 13.53 -10.91 0.16
C ILE A 187 13.77 -12.32 -0.34
N ASN A 188 13.17 -12.67 -1.46
CA ASN A 188 13.53 -13.88 -2.18
C ASN A 188 14.67 -13.55 -3.14
N ILE A 189 15.72 -14.35 -3.13
CA ILE A 189 16.90 -14.18 -3.98
C ILE A 189 17.02 -15.41 -4.89
N GLU A 190 17.10 -15.18 -6.20
CA GLU A 190 17.26 -16.21 -7.23
C GLU A 190 18.60 -15.95 -7.95
N TYR A 191 19.52 -16.91 -7.87
CA TYR A 191 20.82 -16.85 -8.56
C TYR A 191 21.28 -18.26 -8.93
N ASN A 192 22.17 -18.36 -9.92
CA ASN A 192 22.82 -19.62 -10.30
C ASN A 192 24.16 -19.76 -9.55
N PRO A 193 24.34 -20.75 -8.66
CA PRO A 193 25.56 -20.89 -7.87
C PRO A 193 26.84 -21.13 -8.69
N ILE A 194 26.73 -21.70 -9.89
CA ILE A 194 27.89 -21.99 -10.75
C ILE A 194 28.52 -20.70 -11.29
N ASP A 195 27.72 -19.63 -11.36
CA ASP A 195 28.16 -18.34 -11.87
C ASP A 195 29.12 -17.65 -10.92
N PHE A 196 29.20 -18.05 -9.64
CA PHE A 196 30.02 -17.43 -8.60
C PHE A 196 31.08 -18.37 -8.05
#